data_AF-A0A8E2EK92-F1
#
_entry.id   AF-A0A8E2EK92-F1
#
_cell.length_a   1.000
_cell.length_b   1.000
_cell.length_c   1.000
_cell.angle_alpha   90.00
_cell.angle_beta   90.00
_cell.angle_gamma   90.00
#
_symmetry.space_group_name_H-M   'P 1'
#
loop_
_entity.id
_entity.type
_entity.pdbx_description
1 polymer ?
#
loop_
_entity_poly.entity_id
_entity_poly.type
_entity_poly.pdbx_seq_one_letter_code
_entity_poly.pdbx_strand_id
1 'polypeptide(L)'
;RSLRAKLAALALHSWLKSCDTLHSLCRATSTKLPTRILDMSASVIRLVEFPNHQAPDGIYATMSHCWGCPDTKGPTRTTKDNLRARKAGIALDELSPVFRDAI
;
A
#
# COMPACT_ATOMS: atom_id res chain seq x y z
N ARG A 1 -13.79 -9.64 -14.57
CA ARG A 1 -13.86 -9.58 -13.09
C ARG A 1 -15.29 -9.91 -12.64
N SER A 2 -15.48 -10.89 -11.74
CA SER A 2 -16.77 -11.50 -11.37
C SER A 2 -17.74 -10.54 -10.64
N LEU A 3 -19.05 -10.66 -10.89
CA LEU A 3 -20.12 -9.91 -10.19
C LEU A 3 -20.03 -10.03 -8.66
N ARG A 4 -19.61 -11.21 -8.17
CA ARG A 4 -19.45 -11.47 -6.73
C ARG A 4 -18.38 -10.58 -6.09
N ALA A 5 -17.26 -10.38 -6.78
CA ALA A 5 -16.16 -9.52 -6.28
C ALA A 5 -16.60 -8.06 -6.16
N LYS A 6 -17.44 -7.57 -7.08
CA LYS A 6 -17.99 -6.21 -7.01
C LYS A 6 -18.92 -6.04 -5.81
N LEU A 7 -19.82 -7.01 -5.56
CA LEU A 7 -20.71 -6.98 -4.40
C LEU A 7 -19.94 -7.04 -3.09
N ALA A 8 -18.90 -7.88 -3.01
CA ALA A 8 -18.02 -7.95 -1.85
C ALA A 8 -17.30 -6.61 -1.60
N ALA A 9 -16.77 -5.97 -2.65
CA ALA A 9 -16.13 -4.66 -2.52
C ALA A 9 -17.11 -3.57 -2.02
N LEU A 10 -18.37 -3.59 -2.47
CA LEU A 10 -19.39 -2.66 -1.98
C LEU A 10 -19.71 -2.89 -0.50
N ALA A 11 -19.86 -4.15 -0.08
CA ALA A 11 -20.09 -4.49 1.33
C ALA A 11 -18.91 -4.06 2.21
N LEU A 12 -17.67 -4.37 1.79
CA LEU A 12 -16.44 -3.95 2.48
C LEU A 12 -16.35 -2.43 2.59
N HIS A 13 -16.67 -1.70 1.52
CA HIS A 13 -16.66 -0.24 1.54
C HIS A 13 -17.69 0.32 2.54
N SER A 14 -18.90 -0.26 2.57
CA SER A 14 -19.91 0.13 3.55
C SER A 14 -19.45 -0.13 4.99
N TRP A 15 -18.84 -1.29 5.25
CA TRP A 15 -18.33 -1.63 6.59
C TRP A 15 -17.18 -0.73 7.02
N LEU A 16 -16.23 -0.44 6.12
CA LEU A 16 -15.14 0.49 6.38
C LEU A 16 -15.68 1.90 6.68
N LYS A 17 -16.67 2.37 5.91
CA LYS A 17 -17.31 3.67 6.17
C LYS A 17 -18.02 3.70 7.53
N SER A 18 -18.75 2.65 7.89
CA SER A 18 -19.38 2.55 9.21
C SER A 18 -18.33 2.51 10.33
N CYS A 19 -17.23 1.78 10.12
CA CYS A 19 -16.14 1.70 11.09
C CYS A 19 -15.51 3.08 11.33
N ASP A 20 -15.19 3.82 10.26
CA ASP A 20 -14.55 5.13 10.34
C ASP A 20 -15.46 6.21 10.95
N THR A 21 -16.78 6.08 10.78
CA THR A 21 -17.76 7.07 11.26
C THR A 21 -18.32 6.79 12.65
N LEU A 22 -18.45 5.51 13.04
CA LEU A 22 -19.12 5.11 14.28
C LEU A 22 -18.14 4.68 15.38
N HIS A 23 -16.91 4.30 15.04
CA HIS A 23 -15.92 3.83 16.02
C HIS A 23 -14.74 4.80 16.14
N SER A 24 -14.73 5.59 17.22
CA SER A 24 -13.67 6.58 17.49
C SER A 24 -12.26 5.98 17.54
N LEU A 25 -12.13 4.73 18.03
CA LEU A 25 -10.85 4.02 18.12
C LEU A 25 -10.37 3.44 16.77
N CYS A 26 -11.29 3.21 15.83
CA CYS A 26 -10.95 2.62 14.52
C CYS A 26 -10.73 3.68 13.44
N ARG A 27 -11.21 4.90 13.68
CA ARG A 27 -11.13 6.01 12.74
C ARG A 27 -9.68 6.27 12.35
N ALA A 28 -9.42 6.31 11.04
CA ALA A 28 -8.09 6.63 10.54
C ALA A 28 -7.79 8.11 10.83
N THR A 29 -6.77 8.37 11.63
CA THR A 29 -6.31 9.73 11.91
C THR A 29 -5.07 10.04 11.09
N SER A 30 -4.95 11.31 10.67
CA SER A 30 -3.74 11.79 10.03
C SER A 30 -2.58 11.72 11.02
N THR A 31 -1.50 11.05 10.63
CA THR A 31 -0.29 10.91 11.45
C THR A 31 0.94 11.17 10.59
N LYS A 32 2.09 11.35 11.24
CA LYS A 32 3.36 11.56 10.55
C LYS A 32 3.64 10.37 9.64
N LEU A 33 3.77 10.61 8.34
CA LEU A 33 4.04 9.52 7.39
C LEU A 33 5.41 8.88 7.63
N PRO A 34 5.57 7.58 7.33
CA PRO A 34 6.88 6.95 7.30
C PRO A 34 7.83 7.65 6.33
N THR A 35 9.15 7.52 6.53
CA THR A 35 10.18 8.11 5.65
C THR A 35 10.11 7.62 4.22
N ARG A 36 9.49 6.46 3.98
CA ARG A 36 9.29 5.88 2.66
C ARG A 36 7.87 5.33 2.56
N ILE A 37 7.15 5.73 1.53
CA ILE A 37 5.81 5.22 1.23
C ILE A 37 5.69 4.86 -0.25
N LEU A 38 4.69 4.04 -0.57
CA LEU A 38 4.24 3.86 -1.93
C LEU A 38 3.07 4.81 -2.18
N ASP A 39 3.26 5.73 -3.12
CA ASP A 39 2.19 6.62 -3.60
C ASP A 39 1.41 5.89 -4.69
N MET A 40 0.11 5.73 -4.45
CA MET A 40 -0.86 5.05 -5.32
C MET A 40 -1.97 6.00 -5.77
N SER A 41 -1.80 7.32 -5.58
CA SER A 41 -2.79 8.33 -5.96
C SER A 41 -2.92 8.52 -7.48
N ALA A 42 -1.89 8.11 -8.23
CA ALA A 42 -1.84 8.17 -9.68
C ALA A 42 -1.92 6.75 -10.31
N SER A 43 -1.97 6.70 -11.63
CA SER A 43 -1.97 5.43 -12.39
C SER A 43 -0.67 4.63 -12.26
N VAL A 44 0.41 5.26 -11.79
CA VAL A 44 1.73 4.63 -11.61
C VAL A 44 2.08 4.65 -10.14
N ILE A 45 2.32 3.46 -9.59
CA ILE A 45 2.80 3.30 -8.22
C ILE A 45 4.26 3.75 -8.17
N ARG A 46 4.62 4.56 -7.18
CA ARG A 46 6.00 5.04 -7.02
C ARG A 46 6.42 5.10 -5.57
N LEU A 47 7.71 4.89 -5.34
CA LEU A 47 8.33 5.12 -4.05
C LEU A 47 8.53 6.62 -3.84
N VAL A 48 7.97 7.15 -2.76
CA VAL A 48 8.21 8.51 -2.28
C VAL A 48 9.08 8.43 -1.04
N GLU A 49 10.13 9.26 -0.98
CA GLU A 49 11.00 9.38 0.19
C GLU A 49 10.90 10.78 0.79
N PHE A 50 10.77 10.85 2.10
CA PHE A 50 10.79 12.09 2.89
C PHE A 50 12.04 12.11 3.77
N PRO A 51 13.15 12.72 3.30
CA PRO A 51 14.38 12.79 4.08
C PRO A 51 14.22 13.69 5.32
N ASN A 52 15.11 13.52 6.30
CA ASN A 52 15.28 14.45 7.43
C ASN A 52 14.00 14.75 8.24
N HIS A 53 13.14 13.74 8.46
CA HIS A 53 11.87 13.88 9.18
C HIS A 53 10.87 14.89 8.57
N GLN A 54 11.03 15.20 7.28
CA GLN A 54 10.17 16.14 6.54
C GLN A 54 8.89 15.49 6.01
N ALA A 55 8.58 14.25 6.43
CA ALA A 55 7.35 13.58 6.04
C ALA A 55 6.14 14.43 6.44
N PRO A 56 5.18 14.71 5.56
CA PRO A 56 3.97 15.40 5.97
C PRO A 56 3.13 14.49 6.87
N ASP A 57 2.12 15.06 7.52
CA ASP A 57 1.08 14.25 8.13
C ASP A 57 0.13 13.74 7.02
N GLY A 58 -0.35 12.52 7.18
CA GLY A 58 -1.29 11.92 6.25
C GLY A 58 -1.85 10.60 6.76
N ILE A 59 -2.74 10.01 5.95
CA ILE A 59 -3.28 8.68 6.20
C ILE A 59 -2.49 7.70 5.33
N TYR A 60 -2.02 6.62 5.95
CA TYR A 60 -1.37 5.51 5.25
C TYR A 60 -1.89 4.19 5.80
N ALA A 61 -1.72 3.13 5.02
CA ALA A 61 -1.99 1.77 5.45
C ALA A 61 -0.71 0.93 5.32
N THR A 62 -0.59 -0.10 6.14
CA THR A 62 0.47 -1.10 6.04
C THR A 62 -0.13 -2.49 5.97
N MET A 63 0.54 -3.36 5.22
CA MET A 63 0.16 -4.76 5.12
C MET A 63 1.13 -5.60 5.93
N SER A 64 0.65 -6.20 7.01
CA SER A 64 1.40 -7.22 7.76
C SER A 64 1.13 -8.59 7.12
N HIS A 65 2.17 -9.25 6.62
CA HIS A 65 2.05 -10.58 6.03
C HIS A 65 3.34 -11.37 6.25
N CYS A 66 3.23 -12.70 6.18
CA CYS A 66 4.39 -13.59 6.16
C CYS A 66 4.99 -13.63 4.76
N TRP A 67 6.30 -13.48 4.67
CA TRP A 67 7.03 -13.41 3.40
C TRP A 67 7.17 -14.77 2.67
N GLY A 68 6.81 -15.88 3.31
CA GLY A 68 6.98 -17.23 2.78
C GLY A 68 8.44 -17.72 2.80
N CYS A 69 8.68 -18.90 2.25
CA CYS A 69 10.03 -19.46 2.14
C CYS A 69 10.78 -18.88 0.90
N PRO A 70 12.10 -18.65 0.98
CA PRO A 70 12.89 -17.92 -0.04
C PRO A 70 13.04 -18.60 -1.42
N ASP A 71 12.52 -19.81 -1.57
CA ASP A 71 12.68 -20.73 -2.70
C ASP A 71 11.84 -20.32 -3.94
N THR A 72 10.99 -19.31 -3.80
CA THR A 72 10.36 -18.59 -4.92
C THR A 72 10.87 -17.16 -4.92
N LYS A 73 11.03 -16.55 -6.12
CA LYS A 73 11.54 -15.17 -6.34
C LYS A 73 11.28 -14.29 -5.11
N GLY A 74 12.33 -13.96 -4.37
CA GLY A 74 12.24 -13.33 -3.05
C GLY A 74 11.41 -12.04 -3.05
N PRO A 75 11.09 -11.50 -1.87
CA PRO A 75 10.17 -10.37 -1.74
C PRO A 75 10.61 -9.17 -2.57
N THR A 76 9.64 -8.47 -3.18
CA THR A 76 9.91 -7.23 -3.91
C THR A 76 10.66 -6.26 -2.99
N ARG A 77 11.91 -5.96 -3.34
CA ARG A 77 12.81 -5.19 -2.49
C ARG A 77 13.33 -3.95 -3.20
N THR A 78 13.34 -2.84 -2.47
CA THR A 78 14.09 -1.65 -2.87
C THR A 78 15.54 -1.81 -2.41
N THR A 79 16.47 -1.80 -3.36
CA THR A 79 17.92 -1.80 -3.14
C THR A 79 18.48 -0.44 -3.53
N LYS A 80 19.76 -0.18 -3.24
CA LYS A 80 20.43 1.04 -3.70
C LYS A 80 20.42 1.14 -5.23
N ASP A 81 20.61 0.01 -5.90
CA ASP A 81 20.72 -0.05 -7.37
C ASP A 81 19.40 0.26 -8.07
N ASN A 82 18.27 -0.17 -7.50
CA ASN A 82 16.95 0.02 -8.10
C ASN A 82 16.16 1.22 -7.52
N LEU A 83 16.71 1.95 -6.55
CA LEU A 83 16.02 3.05 -5.87
C LEU A 83 15.49 4.11 -6.84
N ARG A 84 16.31 4.54 -7.80
CA ARG A 84 15.92 5.55 -8.80
C ARG A 84 14.77 5.05 -9.68
N ALA A 85 14.80 3.77 -10.07
CA ALA A 85 13.73 3.16 -10.85
C ALA A 85 12.43 3.12 -10.03
N ARG A 86 12.49 2.68 -8.76
CA ARG A 86 11.32 2.64 -7.86
C ARG A 86 10.66 4.01 -7.66
N LYS A 87 11.43 5.10 -7.68
CA LYS A 87 10.90 6.47 -7.63
C LYS A 87 10.24 6.93 -8.93
N ALA A 88 10.74 6.46 -10.07
CA ALA A 88 10.17 6.78 -11.38
C ALA A 88 8.85 6.04 -11.63
N GLY A 89 8.76 4.80 -11.14
CA GLY A 89 7.56 3.99 -11.22
C GLY A 89 7.86 2.51 -10.92
N ILE A 90 6.84 1.81 -10.45
CA ILE A 90 6.87 0.38 -10.17
C ILE A 90 5.79 -0.26 -11.02
N ALA A 91 6.21 -1.09 -11.97
CA ALA A 91 5.26 -1.85 -12.77
C ALA A 91 4.59 -2.93 -11.88
N LEU A 92 3.26 -3.06 -12.01
CA LEU A 92 2.48 -3.98 -11.18
C LEU A 92 2.95 -5.42 -11.32
N ASP A 93 3.39 -5.84 -12.51
CA ASP A 93 3.90 -7.18 -12.81
C ASP A 93 5.25 -7.51 -12.14
N GLU A 94 6.01 -6.50 -11.70
CA GLU A 94 7.19 -6.70 -10.84
C GLU A 94 6.83 -7.05 -9.39
N LEU A 95 5.60 -6.73 -8.98
CA LEU A 95 5.12 -7.04 -7.64
C LEU A 95 4.71 -8.51 -7.58
N SER A 96 5.00 -9.16 -6.44
CA SER A 96 4.51 -10.51 -6.20
C SER A 96 2.97 -10.55 -6.32
N PRO A 97 2.38 -11.72 -6.64
CA PRO A 97 0.92 -11.86 -6.72
C PRO A 97 0.19 -11.30 -5.48
N VAL A 98 0.73 -11.55 -4.29
CA VAL A 98 0.16 -11.05 -3.02
C VAL A 98 0.09 -9.51 -2.99
N PHE A 99 1.15 -8.83 -3.44
CA PHE A 99 1.16 -7.38 -3.51
C PHE A 99 0.25 -6.84 -4.61
N ARG A 100 0.13 -7.53 -5.75
CA ARG A 100 -0.80 -7.14 -6.83
C ARG A 100 -2.26 -7.25 -6.41
N ASP A 101 -2.59 -8.24 -5.60
CA ASP A 101 -3.97 -8.44 -5.13
C ASP A 101 -4.34 -7.47 -4.01
N ALA A 102 -3.35 -6.97 -3.26
CA ALA A 102 -3.55 -6.02 -2.17
C ALA A 102 -3.67 -4.55 -2.60
N ILE A 103 -3.28 -4.22 -3.84
CA ILE A 103 -3.22 -2.86 -4.39
C ILE A 103 -4.34 -2.60 -5.40
#